data_AF-A0AAJ6CNR9-F1
#
_entry.id   AF-A0AAJ6CNR9-F1
#
_cell.length_a   1.000
_cell.length_b   1.000
_cell.length_c   1.000
_cell.angle_alpha   90.00
_cell.angle_beta   90.00
_cell.angle_gamma   90.00
#
_symmetry.space_group_name_H-M   'P 1'
#
loop_
_entity.id
_entity.type
_entity.pdbx_description
1 polymer ?
#
loop_
_entity_poly.entity_id
_entity_poly.type
_entity_poly.pdbx_seq_one_letter_code
_entity_poly.pdbx_strand_id
1 'polypeptide(L)'
;MSFPRLLAQIAFTGSRILGRAFMEAGRQAVRKGAAAAASARGGASAPSNSLTATHRMALDEARMILNMQGDVSLPPRGQGIPDEVKRELVERYERLFVINAPPAPKGKQGGGQGSFYIQSKIVRARERIEAEWALQAPPPQAS
;
A
#
# COMPACT_ATOMS: atom_id res chain seq x y z
N MET A 1 -27.20 23.53 40.21
CA MET A 1 -26.48 22.36 39.66
C MET A 1 -25.10 22.32 40.29
N SER A 2 -24.72 21.26 41.00
CA SER A 2 -23.39 21.21 41.63
C SER A 2 -22.33 20.87 40.57
N PHE A 3 -21.28 21.70 40.50
CA PHE A 3 -20.15 21.56 39.56
C PHE A 3 -19.56 20.14 39.48
N PRO A 4 -19.42 19.38 40.59
CA PRO A 4 -18.94 17.99 40.53
C PRO A 4 -19.85 17.02 39.75
N ARG A 5 -21.18 17.22 39.79
CA ARG A 5 -22.13 16.37 39.05
C ARG A 5 -22.06 16.64 37.55
N LEU A 6 -21.83 17.88 37.15
CA LEU A 6 -21.65 18.26 35.74
C LEU A 6 -20.37 17.65 35.17
N LEU A 7 -19.25 17.72 35.90
CA LEU A 7 -17.99 17.07 35.50
C LEU A 7 -18.13 15.55 35.36
N ALA A 8 -18.81 14.91 36.32
CA ALA A 8 -19.08 13.47 36.26
C ALA A 8 -19.92 13.09 35.02
N GLN A 9 -20.95 13.88 34.68
CA GLN A 9 -21.75 13.65 33.48
C GLN A 9 -20.97 13.83 32.18
N ILE A 10 -20.11 14.85 32.10
CA ILE A 10 -19.26 15.09 30.93
C ILE A 10 -18.26 13.95 30.76
N ALA A 11 -17.58 13.55 31.83
CA ALA A 11 -16.62 12.44 31.80
C ALA A 11 -17.29 11.11 31.43
N PHE A 12 -18.47 10.83 31.98
CA PHE A 12 -19.24 9.62 31.69
C PHE A 12 -19.78 9.58 30.25
N THR A 13 -20.20 10.72 29.71
CA THR A 13 -20.69 10.81 28.33
C THR A 13 -19.53 10.75 27.34
N GLY A 14 -18.43 11.47 27.61
CA GLY A 14 -17.23 11.47 26.76
C GLY A 14 -16.55 10.10 26.69
N SER A 15 -16.43 9.39 27.82
CA SER A 15 -15.85 8.04 27.86
C SER A 15 -16.65 7.01 27.05
N ARG A 16 -17.99 7.11 27.02
CA ARG A 16 -18.83 6.20 26.21
C ARG A 16 -18.65 6.40 24.71
N ILE A 17 -18.55 7.65 24.27
CA ILE A 17 -18.34 7.98 22.86
C ILE A 17 -16.95 7.49 22.42
N LEU A 18 -15.93 7.79 23.21
CA LEU A 18 -14.55 7.40 22.93
C LEU A 18 -14.39 5.86 22.93
N GLY A 19 -14.97 5.17 23.91
CA GLY A 19 -14.91 3.70 23.99
C GLY A 19 -15.60 3.00 22.81
N ARG A 20 -16.76 3.51 22.35
CA ARG A 20 -17.44 2.96 21.15
C ARG A 20 -16.61 3.16 19.89
N ALA A 21 -16.03 4.34 19.70
CA ALA A 21 -15.17 4.63 18.55
C ALA A 21 -13.94 3.69 18.49
N PHE A 22 -13.28 3.46 19.62
CA PHE A 22 -12.15 2.51 19.67
C PHE A 22 -12.57 1.07 19.37
N MET A 23 -13.72 0.61 19.90
CA MET A 23 -14.24 -0.73 19.58
C MET A 23 -14.60 -0.89 18.09
N GLU A 24 -15.22 0.12 17.48
CA GLU A 24 -15.57 0.10 16.06
C GLU A 24 -14.31 0.14 15.18
N ALA A 25 -13.35 1.00 15.50
CA ALA A 25 -12.06 1.03 14.81
C ALA A 25 -11.32 -0.31 14.94
N GLY A 26 -11.30 -0.89 16.14
CA GLY A 26 -10.73 -2.22 16.38
C GLY A 26 -11.42 -3.32 15.56
N ARG A 27 -12.76 -3.34 15.52
CA ARG A 27 -13.53 -4.26 14.67
C ARG A 27 -13.22 -4.07 13.19
N GLN A 28 -13.05 -2.83 12.73
CA GLN A 28 -12.69 -2.55 11.34
C GLN A 28 -11.27 -3.03 11.03
N ALA A 29 -10.31 -2.85 11.94
CA ALA A 29 -8.95 -3.35 11.80
C ALA A 29 -8.91 -4.89 11.72
N VAL A 30 -9.66 -5.57 12.60
CA VAL A 30 -9.78 -7.04 12.58
C VAL A 30 -10.46 -7.51 11.30
N ARG A 31 -11.52 -6.85 10.82
CA ARG A 31 -12.19 -7.20 9.56
C ARG A 31 -11.26 -7.04 8.35
N LYS A 32 -10.50 -5.94 8.28
CA LYS A 32 -9.52 -5.72 7.20
C LYS A 32 -8.38 -6.73 7.27
N GLY A 33 -7.87 -7.02 8.47
CA GLY A 33 -6.85 -8.04 8.69
C GLY A 33 -7.33 -9.46 8.36
N ALA A 34 -8.56 -9.81 8.74
CA ALA A 34 -9.18 -11.09 8.43
C ALA A 34 -9.48 -11.24 6.93
N ALA A 35 -9.93 -10.17 6.26
CA ALA A 35 -10.10 -10.16 4.81
C ALA A 35 -8.75 -10.37 4.09
N ALA A 36 -7.69 -9.69 4.52
CA ALA A 36 -6.34 -9.87 3.98
C ALA A 36 -5.77 -11.28 4.25
N ALA A 37 -6.07 -11.87 5.42
CA ALA A 37 -5.67 -13.24 5.75
C ALA A 37 -6.51 -14.30 4.99
N ALA A 38 -7.78 -14.00 4.71
CA ALA A 38 -8.68 -14.88 3.95
C ALA A 38 -8.31 -14.89 2.46
N SER A 39 -7.95 -13.75 1.86
CA SER A 39 -7.40 -13.71 0.49
C SER A 39 -6.04 -14.40 0.37
N ALA A 40 -5.28 -14.51 1.47
CA ALA A 40 -4.06 -15.32 1.51
C ALA A 40 -4.31 -16.84 1.65
N ARG A 41 -5.49 -17.27 2.15
CA ARG A 41 -5.79 -18.69 2.48
C ARG A 41 -6.85 -19.36 1.60
N GLY A 42 -7.69 -18.60 0.91
CA GLY A 42 -8.82 -19.13 0.14
C GLY A 42 -8.53 -19.29 -1.36
N GLY A 43 -8.06 -20.46 -1.77
CA GLY A 43 -8.08 -20.93 -3.16
C GLY A 43 -6.72 -20.89 -3.85
N ALA A 44 -6.34 -22.03 -4.45
CA ALA A 44 -5.19 -22.29 -5.31
C ALA A 44 -4.34 -21.04 -5.66
N SER A 45 -3.11 -20.96 -5.10
CA SER A 45 -2.08 -19.93 -5.32
C SER A 45 -2.45 -18.90 -6.39
N ALA A 46 -3.27 -17.91 -6.02
CA ALA A 46 -3.54 -16.80 -6.90
C ALA A 46 -2.17 -16.22 -7.31
N PRO A 47 -1.89 -15.99 -8.60
CA PRO A 47 -0.57 -15.55 -9.04
C PRO A 47 -0.10 -14.25 -8.35
N SER A 48 -1.04 -13.43 -7.86
CA SER A 48 -0.73 -12.27 -7.00
C SER A 48 -0.10 -12.65 -5.63
N ASN A 49 -0.49 -13.78 -5.04
CA ASN A 49 0.04 -14.26 -3.77
C ASN A 49 1.49 -14.78 -3.93
N SER A 50 1.82 -15.42 -5.04
CA SER A 50 3.21 -15.84 -5.32
C SER A 50 4.13 -14.62 -5.55
N LEU A 51 3.64 -13.59 -6.25
CA LEU A 51 4.37 -12.33 -6.40
C LEU A 51 4.67 -11.66 -5.06
N THR A 52 3.75 -11.72 -4.10
CA THR A 52 3.98 -11.18 -2.75
C THR A 52 5.14 -11.90 -2.05
N ALA A 53 5.26 -13.22 -2.20
CA ALA A 53 6.39 -13.98 -1.66
C ALA A 53 7.72 -13.62 -2.37
N THR A 54 7.70 -13.46 -3.70
CA THR A 54 8.89 -13.13 -4.51
C THR A 54 9.40 -11.72 -4.23
N HIS A 55 8.52 -10.72 -4.23
CA HIS A 55 8.89 -9.32 -4.00
C HIS A 55 9.01 -8.95 -2.52
N ARG A 56 8.54 -9.82 -1.61
CA ARG A 56 8.42 -9.56 -0.17
C ARG A 56 7.69 -8.24 0.11
N MET A 57 6.66 -7.97 -0.68
CA MET A 57 5.87 -6.74 -0.66
C MET A 57 4.45 -7.05 -1.15
N ALA A 58 3.46 -6.68 -0.35
CA ALA A 58 2.06 -6.79 -0.75
C ALA A 58 1.71 -5.73 -1.81
N LEU A 59 0.72 -6.00 -2.67
CA LEU A 59 0.27 -5.03 -3.67
C LEU A 59 -0.25 -3.74 -3.02
N ASP A 60 -0.99 -3.86 -1.91
CA ASP A 60 -1.47 -2.72 -1.13
C ASP A 60 -0.33 -1.87 -0.56
N GLU A 61 0.75 -2.52 -0.10
CA GLU A 61 1.95 -1.82 0.38
C GLU A 61 2.59 -1.03 -0.76
N ALA A 62 2.72 -1.63 -1.94
CA ALA A 62 3.27 -0.96 -3.12
C ALA A 62 2.43 0.26 -3.54
N ARG A 63 1.09 0.11 -3.54
CA ARG A 63 0.14 1.21 -3.80
C ARG A 63 0.35 2.37 -2.82
N MET A 64 0.51 2.07 -1.54
CA MET A 64 0.73 3.06 -0.49
C MET A 64 2.10 3.75 -0.60
N ILE A 65 3.18 2.99 -0.86
CA ILE A 65 4.53 3.55 -1.02
C ILE A 65 4.57 4.58 -2.16
N LEU A 66 3.91 4.28 -3.27
CA LEU A 66 3.87 5.17 -4.43
C LEU A 66 2.74 6.20 -4.38
N ASN A 67 1.91 6.19 -3.31
CA ASN A 67 0.76 7.06 -3.16
C ASN A 67 -0.14 7.09 -4.40
N MET A 68 -0.42 5.90 -4.93
CA MET A 68 -1.28 5.70 -6.09
C MET A 68 -2.74 5.91 -5.69
N GLN A 69 -3.46 6.74 -6.45
CA GLN A 69 -4.89 6.98 -6.28
C GLN A 69 -5.71 6.00 -7.11
N GLY A 70 -5.23 5.64 -8.30
CA GLY A 70 -5.85 4.62 -9.15
C GLY A 70 -5.83 3.22 -8.53
N ASP A 71 -6.79 2.38 -8.94
CA ASP A 71 -6.74 0.96 -8.61
C ASP A 71 -5.59 0.30 -9.40
N VAL A 72 -4.68 -0.34 -8.66
CA VAL A 72 -3.50 -1.03 -9.20
C VAL A 72 -3.74 -2.55 -9.31
N SER A 73 -4.90 -3.02 -8.86
CA SER A 73 -5.30 -4.43 -8.96
C SER A 73 -5.51 -4.84 -10.40
N LEU A 74 -5.54 -6.15 -10.66
CA LEU A 74 -5.90 -6.67 -11.97
C LEU A 74 -7.38 -6.36 -12.28
N PRO A 75 -7.69 -5.57 -13.32
CA PRO A 75 -9.06 -5.45 -13.80
C PRO A 75 -9.56 -6.78 -14.39
N PRO A 76 -10.88 -6.90 -14.61
CA PRO A 76 -11.48 -8.10 -15.19
C PRO A 76 -10.81 -8.55 -16.50
N ARG A 77 -10.82 -9.87 -16.76
CA ARG A 77 -10.23 -10.44 -17.98
C ARG A 77 -10.72 -9.72 -19.23
N GLY A 78 -9.78 -9.37 -20.11
CA GLY A 78 -10.06 -8.67 -21.37
C GLY A 78 -10.09 -7.14 -21.25
N GLN A 79 -10.06 -6.61 -20.03
CA GLN A 79 -9.89 -5.18 -19.80
C GLN A 79 -8.42 -4.91 -19.44
N GLY A 80 -7.75 -4.09 -20.24
CA GLY A 80 -6.37 -3.68 -19.97
C GLY A 80 -6.28 -2.72 -18.76
N ILE A 81 -5.06 -2.53 -18.26
CA ILE A 81 -4.79 -1.48 -17.28
C ILE A 81 -5.09 -0.10 -17.91
N PRO A 82 -5.90 0.77 -17.26
CA PRO A 82 -6.20 2.08 -17.79
C PRO A 82 -4.93 2.94 -17.96
N ASP A 83 -4.85 3.69 -19.04
CA ASP A 83 -3.64 4.45 -19.39
C ASP A 83 -3.38 5.60 -18.40
N GLU A 84 -4.42 6.16 -17.79
CA GLU A 84 -4.30 7.14 -16.71
C GLU A 84 -3.56 6.55 -15.50
N VAL A 85 -3.81 5.29 -15.14
CA VAL A 85 -3.15 4.63 -14.00
C VAL A 85 -1.68 4.34 -14.33
N LYS A 86 -1.37 3.94 -15.57
CA LYS A 86 0.02 3.75 -16.01
C LYS A 86 0.81 5.07 -15.95
N ARG A 87 0.21 6.17 -16.42
CA ARG A 87 0.81 7.51 -16.37
C ARG A 87 1.03 7.96 -14.93
N GLU A 88 0.04 7.75 -14.06
CA GLU A 88 0.17 8.03 -12.63
C GLU A 88 1.35 7.27 -12.02
N LEU A 89 1.50 5.96 -12.32
CA LEU A 89 2.60 5.15 -11.79
C LEU A 89 3.97 5.74 -12.13
N VAL A 90 4.17 6.11 -13.40
CA VAL A 90 5.43 6.71 -13.87
C VAL A 90 5.69 8.04 -13.18
N GLU A 91 4.69 8.93 -13.15
CA GLU A 91 4.82 10.26 -12.55
C GLU A 91 5.13 10.19 -11.04
N ARG A 92 4.43 9.30 -10.31
CA ARG A 92 4.64 9.08 -8.88
C ARG A 92 6.02 8.50 -8.61
N TYR A 93 6.40 7.48 -9.37
CA TYR A 93 7.71 6.85 -9.25
C TYR A 93 8.83 7.87 -9.48
N GLU A 94 8.82 8.59 -10.59
CA GLU A 94 9.88 9.55 -10.93
C GLU A 94 10.01 10.63 -9.87
N ARG A 95 8.89 11.23 -9.47
CA ARG A 95 8.86 12.26 -8.41
C ARG A 95 9.46 11.73 -7.10
N LEU A 96 8.97 10.58 -6.63
CA LEU A 96 9.42 10.02 -5.35
C LEU A 96 10.88 9.56 -5.41
N PHE A 97 11.32 9.01 -6.54
CA PHE A 97 12.70 8.56 -6.75
C PHE A 97 13.69 9.72 -6.72
N VAL A 98 13.35 10.85 -7.34
CA VAL A 98 14.18 12.07 -7.33
C VAL A 98 14.24 12.69 -5.93
N ILE A 99 13.09 12.88 -5.27
CA ILE A 99 13.03 13.49 -3.94
C ILE A 99 13.79 12.66 -2.90
N ASN A 100 13.75 11.33 -3.02
CA ASN A 100 14.40 10.41 -2.08
C ASN A 100 15.77 9.91 -2.56
N ALA A 101 16.41 10.61 -3.50
CA ALA A 101 17.74 10.23 -3.95
C ALA A 101 18.72 10.18 -2.76
N PRO A 102 19.50 9.09 -2.60
CA PRO A 102 20.43 8.95 -1.49
C PRO A 102 21.62 9.91 -1.62
N PRO A 103 22.36 10.14 -0.53
CA PRO A 103 23.63 10.84 -0.60
C PRO A 103 24.59 10.07 -1.51
N ALA A 104 25.46 10.81 -2.21
CA ALA A 104 26.49 10.18 -3.00
C ALA A 104 27.37 9.26 -2.11
N PRO A 105 27.91 8.17 -2.69
CA PRO A 105 28.87 7.32 -2.00
C PRO A 105 30.05 8.14 -1.44
N LYS A 106 30.66 7.67 -0.35
CA LYS A 106 31.81 8.33 0.27
C LYS A 106 32.86 8.68 -0.79
N GLY A 107 33.27 9.95 -0.83
CA GLY A 107 34.26 10.46 -1.77
C GLY A 107 33.70 10.97 -3.11
N LYS A 108 32.38 10.96 -3.31
CA LYS A 108 31.72 11.58 -4.47
C LYS A 108 30.88 12.78 -4.05
N GLN A 109 30.87 13.83 -4.87
CA GLN A 109 29.99 14.98 -4.68
C GLN A 109 28.68 14.80 -5.46
N GLY A 110 27.61 15.40 -4.94
CA GLY A 110 26.25 15.29 -5.48
C GLY A 110 25.35 14.34 -4.67
N GLY A 111 24.23 13.94 -5.27
CA GLY A 111 23.21 13.12 -4.61
C GLY A 111 22.14 13.94 -3.88
N GLY A 112 21.21 13.25 -3.22
CA GLY A 112 20.15 13.86 -2.43
C GLY A 112 20.35 13.68 -0.93
N GLN A 113 19.35 14.08 -0.15
CA GLN A 113 19.31 13.92 1.31
C GLN A 113 18.49 12.68 1.73
N GLY A 114 18.07 11.86 0.77
CA GLY A 114 17.27 10.68 1.00
C GLY A 114 18.07 9.51 1.54
N SER A 115 17.43 8.34 1.61
CA SER A 115 18.06 7.10 2.04
C SER A 115 18.01 6.07 0.92
N PHE A 116 19.10 5.31 0.77
CA PHE A 116 19.18 4.22 -0.19
C PHE A 116 18.07 3.17 0.07
N TYR A 117 17.71 2.96 1.35
CA TYR A 117 16.62 2.07 1.72
C TYR A 117 15.27 2.54 1.17
N ILE A 118 14.97 3.83 1.32
CA ILE A 118 13.70 4.41 0.85
C ILE A 118 13.65 4.38 -0.67
N GLN A 119 14.72 4.77 -1.35
CA GLN A 119 14.82 4.67 -2.80
C GLN A 119 14.64 3.22 -3.28
N SER A 120 15.27 2.25 -2.59
CA SER A 120 15.09 0.83 -2.89
C SER A 120 13.63 0.38 -2.72
N LYS A 121 12.93 0.85 -1.68
CA LYS A 121 11.50 0.53 -1.46
C LYS A 121 10.61 1.10 -2.56
N ILE A 122 10.90 2.31 -3.05
CA ILE A 122 10.18 2.94 -4.19
C ILE A 122 10.36 2.10 -5.45
N VAL A 123 11.57 1.64 -5.75
CA VAL A 123 11.86 0.76 -6.89
C VAL A 123 11.10 -0.56 -6.76
N ARG A 124 11.19 -1.22 -5.59
CA ARG A 124 10.48 -2.49 -5.35
C ARG A 124 8.96 -2.35 -5.46
N ALA A 125 8.40 -1.23 -5.02
CA ALA A 125 6.97 -0.96 -5.15
C ALA A 125 6.54 -0.87 -6.62
N ARG A 126 7.32 -0.17 -7.46
CA ARG A 126 7.04 -0.11 -8.91
C ARG A 126 7.11 -1.50 -9.54
N GLU A 127 8.19 -2.23 -9.28
CA GLU A 127 8.38 -3.60 -9.79
C GLU A 127 7.23 -4.53 -9.37
N ARG A 128 6.74 -4.41 -8.13
CA ARG A 128 5.62 -5.22 -7.63
C ARG A 128 4.33 -4.94 -8.40
N ILE A 129 4.03 -3.68 -8.71
CA ILE A 129 2.84 -3.30 -9.49
C ILE A 129 2.98 -3.75 -10.95
N GLU A 130 4.14 -3.53 -11.56
CA GLU A 130 4.43 -3.98 -12.93
C GLU A 130 4.32 -5.49 -13.06
N ALA A 131 4.81 -6.25 -12.08
CA ALA A 131 4.67 -7.70 -12.03
C ALA A 131 3.22 -8.15 -11.88
N GLU A 132 2.39 -7.41 -11.12
CA GLU A 132 0.95 -7.68 -11.05
C GLU A 132 0.31 -7.54 -12.44
N TRP A 133 0.58 -6.43 -13.12
CA TRP A 133 0.00 -6.16 -14.45
C TRP A 133 0.51 -7.12 -15.53
N ALA A 134 1.74 -7.60 -15.40
CA ALA A 134 2.30 -8.62 -16.28
C ALA A 134 1.52 -9.94 -16.24
N LEU A 135 0.75 -10.23 -15.17
CA LEU A 135 -0.14 -11.40 -15.11
C LEU A 135 -1.29 -11.34 -16.13
N GLN A 136 -1.58 -10.17 -16.73
CA GLN A 136 -2.53 -10.05 -17.84
C GLN A 136 -1.94 -10.43 -19.19
N ALA A 137 -0.62 -10.32 -19.35
CA ALA A 137 0.01 -10.69 -20.60
C ALA A 137 -0.17 -12.19 -20.81
N PRO A 138 -0.53 -12.64 -22.02
CA PRO A 138 -0.48 -14.06 -22.34
C PRO A 138 0.94 -14.58 -22.06
N PRO A 139 1.10 -15.80 -21.51
CA PRO A 139 2.43 -16.35 -21.30
C PRO A 139 3.20 -16.34 -22.62
N PRO A 140 4.51 -16.04 -22.60
CA PRO A 140 5.32 -16.08 -23.80
C PRO A 140 5.17 -17.47 -24.43
N GLN A 141 4.76 -17.52 -25.70
CA GLN A 141 4.71 -18.77 -26.44
C GLN A 141 6.13 -19.31 -26.49
N ALA A 142 6.36 -20.46 -25.84
CA ALA A 142 7.63 -21.15 -25.92
C ALA A 142 7.81 -21.63 -27.36
N SER A 143 8.73 -20.99 -28.08
CA SER A 143 9.20 -21.41 -29.41
C SER A 143 10.07 -22.65 -29.32
#